data_AF-A0A6M2CKC7-F1
#
_entry.id   AF-A0A6M2CKC7-F1
#
_cell.length_a   1.000
_cell.length_b   1.000
_cell.length_c   1.000
_cell.angle_alpha   90.00
_cell.angle_beta   90.00
_cell.angle_gamma   90.00
#
_symmetry.space_group_name_H-M   'P 1'
#
loop_
_entity.id
_entity.type
_entity.pdbx_description
1 polymer ?
#
loop_
_entity_poly.entity_id
_entity_poly.type
_entity_poly.pdbx_seq_one_letter_code
_entity_poly.pdbx_strand_id
1 'polypeptide(L)'
;RVYDAEVDPCPDGDKGEPCKLKRGKPASIFFKYVPHWETEKELKTRIYWVSMIDIPFAGIDSDGCKVTNCPPVKDAENYYNFTLDVSKSYPAQRYDVKVKLWDDVP
;
A
#
# COMPACT_ATOMS: atom_id res chain seq x y z
N ARG A 1 10.65 5.21 7.56
CA ARG A 1 11.21 4.07 6.80
C ARG A 1 10.25 2.88 6.88
N VAL A 2 9.98 2.22 5.76
CA VAL A 2 9.35 0.88 5.74
C VAL A 2 10.44 -0.17 5.92
N TYR A 3 10.19 -1.20 6.73
CA TYR A 3 11.18 -2.28 6.98
C TYR A 3 10.59 -3.68 6.94
N ASP A 4 9.26 -3.81 6.91
CA ASP A 4 8.56 -5.08 6.84
C ASP A 4 7.32 -4.88 5.97
N ALA A 5 7.06 -5.79 5.03
CA ALA A 5 5.95 -5.69 4.10
C ALA A 5 5.48 -7.08 3.66
N GLU A 6 4.17 -7.29 3.71
CA GLU A 6 3.52 -8.55 3.42
C GLU A 6 2.32 -8.32 2.50
N VAL A 7 2.02 -9.34 1.69
CA VAL A 7 0.81 -9.36 0.86
C VAL A 7 0.07 -10.67 1.11
N ASP A 8 -1.18 -10.61 1.54
CA ASP A 8 -2.04 -11.79 1.69
C ASP A 8 -2.88 -11.99 0.41
N PRO A 9 -2.97 -13.21 -0.16
CA PRO A 9 -2.49 -14.50 0.35
C PRO A 9 -1.19 -14.98 -0.32
N CYS A 10 -0.13 -14.16 -0.32
CA CYS A 10 1.13 -14.44 -1.01
C CYS A 10 2.26 -14.83 -0.03
N PRO A 11 2.33 -16.12 0.38
CA PRO A 11 3.33 -16.59 1.35
C PRO A 11 4.75 -16.66 0.80
N ASP A 12 4.92 -16.63 -0.53
CA ASP A 12 6.23 -16.75 -1.19
C ASP A 12 6.91 -15.39 -1.46
N GLY A 13 6.42 -14.30 -0.85
CA GLY A 13 7.00 -12.96 -1.00
C GLY A 13 8.50 -12.92 -0.69
N ASP A 14 8.92 -13.65 0.34
CA ASP A 14 10.32 -13.75 0.77
C ASP A 14 11.25 -14.42 -0.26
N LYS A 15 10.68 -15.17 -1.21
CA LYS A 15 11.44 -15.84 -2.28
C LYS A 15 11.61 -14.96 -3.52
N GLY A 16 11.02 -13.76 -3.53
CA GLY A 16 11.03 -12.85 -4.69
C GLY A 16 10.14 -13.30 -5.85
N GLU A 17 9.28 -14.30 -5.62
CA GLU A 17 8.35 -14.80 -6.63
C GLU A 17 7.16 -13.84 -6.81
N PRO A 18 6.61 -13.68 -8.03
CA PRO A 18 5.44 -12.86 -8.24
C PRO A 18 4.22 -13.34 -7.43
N CYS A 19 3.63 -12.41 -6.70
CA CYS A 19 2.40 -12.65 -5.94
C CYS A 19 1.20 -12.92 -6.87
N LYS A 20 0.55 -14.07 -6.71
CA LYS A 20 -0.57 -14.52 -7.55
C LYS A 20 -1.92 -14.13 -6.96
N LEU A 21 -2.36 -12.91 -7.24
CA LEU A 21 -3.67 -12.43 -6.82
C LEU A 21 -4.79 -12.89 -7.77
N LYS A 22 -5.92 -13.31 -7.19
CA LYS A 22 -7.09 -13.76 -7.96
C LYS A 22 -8.12 -12.64 -8.10
N ARG A 23 -8.60 -12.43 -9.32
CA ARG A 23 -9.70 -11.50 -9.62
C ARG A 23 -10.99 -11.92 -8.88
N GLY A 24 -11.70 -10.94 -8.34
CA GLY A 24 -12.89 -11.11 -7.52
C GLY A 24 -12.63 -11.68 -6.12
N LYS A 25 -11.36 -11.73 -5.70
CA LYS A 25 -10.97 -12.08 -4.33
C LYS A 25 -10.24 -10.88 -3.72
N PRO A 26 -10.53 -10.52 -2.46
CA PRO A 26 -9.77 -9.49 -1.78
C PRO A 26 -8.33 -9.98 -1.57
N ALA A 27 -7.40 -9.04 -1.56
CA ALA A 27 -6.01 -9.23 -1.18
C ALA A 27 -5.63 -8.12 -0.20
N SER A 28 -4.74 -8.37 0.74
CA SER A 28 -4.34 -7.34 1.70
C SER A 28 -2.86 -7.01 1.54
N ILE A 29 -2.53 -5.73 1.62
CA ILE A 29 -1.16 -5.23 1.67
C ILE A 29 -0.95 -4.69 3.06
N PHE A 30 0.04 -5.25 3.75
CA PHE A 30 0.43 -4.84 5.08
C PHE A 30 1.88 -4.39 5.07
N PHE A 31 2.20 -3.31 5.76
CA PHE A 31 3.61 -2.98 6.02
C PHE A 31 3.78 -2.25 7.35
N LYS A 32 4.96 -2.43 7.94
CA LYS A 32 5.39 -1.72 9.14
C LYS A 32 6.37 -0.61 8.78
N TYR A 33 6.19 0.54 9.41
CA TYR A 33 7.03 1.71 9.17
C TYR A 33 7.32 2.49 10.45
N VAL A 34 8.49 3.11 10.50
CA VAL A 34 8.90 4.06 11.54
C VAL A 34 9.07 5.44 10.89
N PRO A 35 8.15 6.39 11.08
CA PRO A 35 8.31 7.76 10.58
C PRO A 35 9.29 8.53 11.47
N HIS A 36 10.16 9.34 10.85
CA HIS A 36 11.07 10.25 11.58
C HIS A 36 10.58 11.71 11.55
N TRP A 37 9.31 11.89 11.21
CA TRP A 37 8.62 13.16 11.10
C TRP A 37 7.37 13.13 11.97
N GLU A 38 6.95 14.30 12.42
CA GLU A 38 5.68 14.52 13.11
C GLU A 38 4.72 15.20 12.13
N THR A 39 3.46 14.79 12.13
CA THR A 39 2.41 15.51 11.42
C THR A 39 1.15 15.51 12.26
N GLU A 40 0.47 16.64 12.32
CA GLU A 40 -0.91 16.74 12.81
C GLU A 40 -1.91 16.75 11.65
N LYS A 41 -1.41 16.64 10.41
CA LYS A 41 -2.20 16.75 9.19
C LYS A 41 -2.73 15.40 8.72
N GLU A 42 -3.67 15.46 7.78
CA GLU A 42 -4.16 14.29 7.07
C GLU A 42 -3.05 13.59 6.30
N LEU A 43 -2.98 12.27 6.44
CA LEU A 43 -2.17 11.42 5.58
C LEU A 43 -2.90 11.13 4.28
N LYS A 44 -2.15 11.04 3.19
CA LYS A 44 -2.64 10.55 1.91
C LYS A 44 -1.97 9.24 1.55
N THR A 45 -2.72 8.37 0.90
CA THR A 45 -2.24 7.09 0.38
C THR A 45 -2.54 6.95 -1.11
N ARG A 46 -1.69 6.22 -1.83
CA ARG A 46 -1.94 5.85 -3.22
C ARG A 46 -1.16 4.63 -3.64
N ILE A 47 -1.77 3.85 -4.53
CA ILE A 47 -1.14 2.68 -5.14
C ILE A 47 -1.00 2.92 -6.63
N TYR A 48 0.18 2.60 -7.16
CA TYR A 48 0.54 2.78 -8.56
C TYR A 48 1.01 1.47 -9.16
N TRP A 49 0.69 1.29 -10.44
CA TRP A 49 1.42 0.39 -11.32
C TRP A 49 2.65 1.11 -11.86
N VAL A 50 3.82 0.53 -11.63
CA VAL A 50 5.10 1.04 -12.12
C VAL A 50 5.19 0.83 -13.63
N SER A 51 5.40 1.93 -14.35
CA SER A 51 5.64 1.93 -15.79
C SER A 51 6.60 3.10 -16.14
N MET A 52 6.74 3.48 -17.41
CA MET A 52 7.48 4.71 -17.78
C MET A 52 6.90 5.96 -17.07
N ILE A 53 5.58 5.96 -16.86
CA ILE A 53 4.88 6.94 -16.03
C ILE A 53 4.03 6.14 -15.05
N ASP A 54 4.24 6.31 -13.74
CA ASP A 54 3.48 5.58 -12.72
C ASP A 54 1.96 5.81 -12.90
N ILE A 55 1.21 4.72 -13.12
CA ILE A 55 -0.23 4.78 -13.35
C ILE A 55 -0.96 4.50 -12.04
N PRO A 56 -1.75 5.42 -11.49
CA PRO A 56 -2.49 5.17 -10.25
C PRO A 56 -3.60 4.16 -10.48
N PHE A 57 -3.78 3.23 -9.54
CA PHE A 57 -4.93 2.34 -9.53
C PHE A 57 -6.22 3.14 -9.27
N ALA A 58 -7.27 2.83 -10.03
CA ALA A 58 -8.56 3.52 -9.92
C ALA A 58 -9.39 2.97 -8.75
N GLY A 59 -10.19 3.84 -8.13
CA GLY A 59 -11.14 3.45 -7.08
C GLY A 59 -10.51 3.22 -5.70
N ILE A 60 -9.24 3.58 -5.51
CA ILE A 60 -8.59 3.56 -4.20
C ILE A 60 -8.86 4.88 -3.49
N ASP A 61 -9.34 4.81 -2.25
CA ASP A 61 -9.49 5.96 -1.38
C ASP A 61 -8.12 6.55 -1.04
N SER A 62 -7.97 7.86 -1.25
CA SER A 62 -6.70 8.55 -0.98
C SER A 62 -6.50 8.92 0.48
N ASP A 63 -7.50 8.74 1.34
CA ASP A 63 -7.39 9.00 2.78
C ASP A 63 -6.48 7.95 3.45
N GLY A 64 -5.25 8.36 3.78
CA GLY A 64 -4.27 7.51 4.44
C GLY A 64 -4.68 7.11 5.84
N CYS A 65 -5.52 7.91 6.52
CA CYS A 65 -5.98 7.62 7.88
C CYS A 65 -6.99 6.46 7.94
N LYS A 66 -7.48 5.97 6.79
CA LYS A 66 -8.29 4.75 6.71
C LYS A 66 -7.47 3.48 6.72
N VAL A 67 -6.17 3.58 6.45
CA VAL A 67 -5.26 2.43 6.29
C VAL A 67 -4.11 2.46 7.30
N THR A 68 -3.94 3.54 8.04
CA THR A 68 -2.98 3.66 9.14
C THR A 68 -3.53 4.57 10.23
N ASN A 69 -2.90 4.55 11.41
CA ASN A 69 -3.29 5.44 12.51
C ASN A 69 -2.82 6.87 12.24
N CYS A 70 -3.71 7.84 12.49
CA CYS A 70 -3.42 9.26 12.40
C CYS A 70 -3.64 9.95 13.77
N PRO A 71 -2.69 10.77 14.24
CA PRO A 71 -1.35 10.96 13.66
C PRO A 71 -0.48 9.71 13.87
N PRO A 72 0.46 9.41 12.95
CA PRO A 72 1.40 8.33 13.15
C PRO A 72 2.39 8.71 14.26
N VAL A 73 2.81 7.73 15.06
CA VAL A 73 3.71 7.98 16.20
C VAL A 73 5.14 8.10 15.68
N LYS A 74 5.74 9.28 15.85
CA LYS A 74 7.14 9.53 15.47
C LYS A 74 8.09 8.59 16.20
N ASP A 75 9.11 8.13 15.48
CA ASP A 75 10.20 7.28 15.98
C ASP A 75 9.71 5.97 16.63
N ALA A 76 8.47 5.56 16.33
CA ALA A 76 7.85 4.33 16.80
C ALA A 76 7.28 3.50 15.63
N GLU A 77 7.05 2.22 15.88
CA GLU A 77 6.44 1.30 14.92
C GLU A 77 4.97 1.70 14.67
N ASN A 78 4.63 1.88 13.40
CA ASN A 78 3.28 2.11 12.91
C ASN A 78 2.94 1.08 11.83
N TYR A 79 1.64 0.85 11.64
CA TYR A 79 1.13 -0.17 10.73
C TYR A 79 0.32 0.46 9.61
N TYR A 80 0.53 -0.05 8.41
CA TYR A 80 -0.32 0.20 7.26
C TYR A 80 -1.04 -1.10 6.90
N ASN A 81 -2.35 -1.05 6.73
CA ASN A 81 -3.17 -2.19 6.31
C ASN A 81 -4.20 -1.73 5.29
N PHE A 82 -4.07 -2.22 4.06
CA PHE A 82 -4.98 -1.91 2.96
C PHE A 82 -5.52 -3.18 2.34
N THR A 83 -6.84 -3.30 2.26
CA THR A 83 -7.50 -4.37 1.51
C THR A 83 -7.78 -3.90 0.08
N LEU A 84 -7.17 -4.56 -0.88
CA LEU A 84 -7.40 -4.39 -2.30
C LEU A 84 -8.51 -5.33 -2.79
N ASP A 85 -9.61 -4.74 -3.24
CA ASP A 85 -10.62 -5.44 -4.03
C ASP A 85 -10.18 -5.58 -5.48
N VAL A 86 -9.62 -6.74 -5.83
CA VAL A 86 -9.14 -7.02 -7.19
C VAL A 86 -10.34 -7.23 -8.12
N SER A 87 -10.89 -6.14 -8.69
CA SER A 87 -12.02 -6.20 -9.62
C SER A 87 -11.79 -7.20 -10.77
N LYS A 88 -12.86 -7.86 -11.22
CA LYS A 88 -12.84 -8.74 -12.39
C LYS A 88 -12.47 -8.02 -13.69
N SER A 89 -12.66 -6.70 -13.74
CA SER A 89 -12.29 -5.86 -14.89
C SER A 89 -10.78 -5.66 -15.03
N TYR A 90 -9.98 -5.93 -14.00
CA TYR A 90 -8.52 -5.80 -14.12
C TYR A 90 -7.96 -6.81 -15.14
N PRO A 91 -7.06 -6.40 -16.04
CA PRO A 91 -6.35 -7.32 -16.92
C PRO A 91 -5.51 -8.32 -16.11
N ALA A 92 -5.53 -9.60 -16.49
CA ALA A 92 -4.62 -10.60 -15.90
C ALA A 92 -3.25 -10.49 -16.55
N GLN A 93 -2.37 -9.79 -15.89
CA GLN A 93 -0.97 -9.62 -16.26
C GLN A 93 -0.13 -9.39 -15.00
N ARG A 94 1.18 -9.27 -15.18
CA ARG A 94 2.08 -8.89 -14.10
C ARG A 94 2.01 -7.38 -13.88
N TYR A 95 1.97 -6.99 -12.61
CA TYR A 95 2.05 -5.60 -12.20
C TYR A 95 3.19 -5.46 -11.20
N ASP A 96 4.12 -4.55 -11.48
CA ASP A 96 5.02 -4.05 -10.45
C ASP A 96 4.28 -2.93 -9.71
N VAL A 97 4.08 -3.11 -8.40
CA VAL A 97 3.21 -2.24 -7.60
C VAL A 97 4.05 -1.35 -6.69
N LYS A 98 3.68 -0.07 -6.62
CA LYS A 98 4.28 0.92 -5.74
C LYS A 98 3.21 1.51 -4.84
N VAL A 99 3.37 1.35 -3.53
CA VAL A 99 2.50 1.95 -2.51
C VAL A 99 3.20 3.19 -1.96
N LYS A 100 2.43 4.27 -1.78
CA LYS A 100 2.91 5.51 -1.18
C LYS A 100 1.98 5.92 -0.05
N LEU A 101 2.56 6.35 1.05
CA LEU A 101 1.92 7.03 2.17
C LEU A 101 2.75 8.30 2.43
N TRP A 102 2.10 9.46 2.49
CA TRP A 102 2.75 10.75 2.72
C TRP A 102 1.81 11.69 3.46
N ASP A 103 2.36 12.72 4.10
CA ASP A 103 1.59 13.82 4.66
C ASP A 103 1.37 14.93 3.62
N ASP A 104 0.23 15.62 3.69
CA ASP A 104 -0.05 16.75 2.79
C ASP A 104 0.67 18.02 3.30
N VAL A 105 1.99 18.04 3.14
CA VAL A 105 2.84 19.19 3.46
C VAL A 105 3.40 19.78 2.15
N PRO A 106 3.11 21.06 1.86
CA PRO A 106 3.75 21.79 0.76
C PRO A 106 5.27 21.92 0.94
#